data_AF-A0A1C9V0P0-F1
#
_entry.id   AF-A0A1C9V0P0-F1
#
_cell.length_a   1.000
_cell.length_b   1.000
_cell.length_c   1.000
_cell.angle_alpha   90.00
_cell.angle_beta   90.00
_cell.angle_gamma   90.00
#
_symmetry.space_group_name_H-M   'P 1'
#
loop_
_entity.id
_entity.type
_entity.pdbx_description
1 polymer ?
#
loop_
_entity_poly.entity_id
_entity_poly.type
_entity_poly.pdbx_seq_one_letter_code
_entity_poly.pdbx_strand_id
1 'polypeptide(L)'
;MGHSVKQLSSPGKAGMDSEVYSLTSSSITRLQPGPIKVILHRHFCHTVPMKFVVKFFPEITIKSKPVRKRIVAQLHENLKSVLREIDPDVRIQRGWDKLQVDTGITDELQLARMIETMRNTSGITYILEVVDHPLPPVEEIVEKVLPIYRERLAGKTFAVRCKRSGDHDFTSVDVEREVGGALLGQTDAAGVRLKHPQVQVELEISKKTLFVIGRRHRGLGGYPVGSVDPVLSLISGGFDSPVASYLTMKRGMRTHFLFFNLGGRDHEVGVKEVALYLWQKYGCNQRVLFISVPFEEVVAELLTRVEDSQMGVILKRMMLRVADRIATDLEIDALVTGEAVAQVSSQTLRNLSVIDQVTNRLVLRPLVACDKEDIVRMANEIGTGDFAANMPEYCGVISVNPTTRARLERVEAEEARFDMGILDRAIANARQTRIDCLAEEELERTEVEVLAVPLAESVIIDIRHPDEEELAPLKVHVPVKKIPFYELHSKAAQLDADTTYMLYCGKGVMSRLHASHLLASDRLRVKVYAP
;
A
#
# COMPACT_ATOMS: atom_id res chain seq x y z
N MET A 1 25.69 -63.74 -37.30
CA MET A 1 26.86 -63.67 -36.40
C MET A 1 26.46 -62.64 -35.34
N GLY A 2 26.23 -62.96 -34.07
CA GLY A 2 27.20 -63.51 -33.09
C GLY A 2 27.82 -62.31 -32.35
N HIS A 3 27.80 -62.16 -31.01
CA HIS A 3 27.59 -63.13 -29.92
C HIS A 3 26.65 -62.62 -28.79
N SER A 4 26.58 -63.37 -27.68
CA SER A 4 25.60 -63.25 -26.60
C SER A 4 26.23 -62.87 -25.23
N VAL A 5 25.54 -61.98 -24.49
CA VAL A 5 25.36 -61.89 -23.02
C VAL A 5 26.56 -62.06 -22.06
N LYS A 6 26.66 -61.13 -21.09
CA LYS A 6 26.92 -61.48 -19.67
C LYS A 6 26.29 -60.48 -18.67
N GLN A 7 25.78 -61.03 -17.56
CA GLN A 7 25.28 -60.35 -16.34
C GLN A 7 26.47 -60.08 -15.38
N LEU A 8 26.38 -59.50 -14.16
CA LEU A 8 25.30 -58.95 -13.31
C LEU A 8 25.58 -57.42 -13.07
N SER A 9 25.18 -56.65 -12.03
CA SER A 9 24.48 -56.88 -10.74
C SER A 9 23.93 -55.57 -10.14
N SER A 10 22.96 -55.66 -9.21
CA SER A 10 22.58 -54.59 -8.25
C SER A 10 23.17 -54.89 -6.86
N PRO A 11 23.69 -53.88 -6.13
CA PRO A 11 22.89 -53.18 -5.11
C PRO A 11 23.12 -51.65 -5.16
N GLY A 12 22.48 -50.79 -4.36
CA GLY A 12 21.51 -50.96 -3.27
C GLY A 12 21.00 -49.58 -2.78
N LYS A 13 20.22 -49.53 -1.69
CA LYS A 13 19.76 -48.25 -1.12
C LYS A 13 20.87 -47.56 -0.31
N ALA A 14 21.04 -46.25 -0.53
CA ALA A 14 21.65 -45.31 0.41
C ALA A 14 20.82 -44.02 0.42
N GLY A 15 20.76 -43.34 1.56
CA GLY A 15 20.09 -42.04 1.66
C GLY A 15 20.92 -40.92 1.04
N MET A 16 20.25 -39.83 0.66
CA MET A 16 20.90 -38.55 0.38
C MET A 16 20.32 -37.51 1.34
N ASP A 17 21.07 -37.26 2.42
CA ASP A 17 20.95 -36.02 3.18
C ASP A 17 21.42 -34.87 2.27
N SER A 18 20.59 -33.84 2.11
CA SER A 18 20.91 -32.69 1.26
C SER A 18 21.72 -31.66 2.05
N GLU A 19 23.05 -31.81 2.04
CA GLU A 19 23.95 -30.83 2.66
C GLU A 19 23.82 -29.42 2.05
N VAL A 20 24.03 -28.41 2.90
CA VAL A 20 23.83 -26.99 2.59
C VAL A 20 25.00 -26.45 1.76
N TYR A 21 24.80 -26.28 0.46
CA TYR A 21 25.74 -25.55 -0.40
C TYR A 21 25.62 -24.03 -0.20
N SER A 22 26.48 -23.48 0.65
CA SER A 22 26.71 -22.05 0.74
C SER A 22 27.58 -21.56 -0.43
N LEU A 23 27.04 -20.66 -1.25
CA LEU A 23 27.77 -20.00 -2.35
C LEU A 23 27.80 -18.49 -2.14
N THR A 24 28.99 -17.94 -1.94
CA THR A 24 29.25 -16.54 -1.66
C THR A 24 29.31 -15.71 -2.95
N SER A 25 28.21 -15.04 -3.30
CA SER A 25 28.13 -14.14 -4.45
C SER A 25 28.63 -12.72 -4.11
N SER A 26 29.91 -12.47 -4.36
CA SER A 26 30.48 -11.12 -4.30
C SER A 26 30.15 -10.30 -5.56
N SER A 27 30.11 -8.97 -5.39
CA SER A 27 30.25 -7.98 -6.48
C SER A 27 29.13 -7.86 -7.53
N ILE A 28 27.88 -7.62 -7.12
CA ILE A 28 26.88 -6.91 -7.97
C ILE A 28 26.28 -5.72 -7.22
N THR A 29 26.72 -4.51 -7.53
CA THR A 29 26.28 -3.26 -6.89
C THR A 29 24.93 -2.77 -7.44
N ARG A 30 23.82 -3.41 -7.02
CA ARG A 30 22.46 -2.90 -7.29
C ARG A 30 22.05 -1.88 -6.21
N LEU A 31 21.52 -0.74 -6.65
CA LEU A 31 20.81 0.20 -5.78
C LEU A 31 19.45 -0.38 -5.38
N GLN A 32 19.42 -1.14 -4.28
CA GLN A 32 18.16 -1.45 -3.61
C GLN A 32 17.61 -0.18 -2.92
N PRO A 33 16.30 0.07 -2.96
CA PRO A 33 15.66 0.96 -2.01
C PRO A 33 15.65 0.28 -0.64
N GLY A 34 16.66 0.57 0.19
CA GLY A 34 16.63 0.17 1.60
C GLY A 34 15.49 0.87 2.37
N PRO A 35 15.19 0.43 3.61
CA PRO A 35 14.19 1.08 4.45
C PRO A 35 14.49 2.57 4.58
N ILE A 36 13.44 3.39 4.54
CA ILE A 36 13.55 4.85 4.52
C ILE A 36 13.97 5.33 5.90
N LYS A 37 15.28 5.31 6.18
CA LYS A 37 15.84 6.03 7.32
C LYS A 37 15.49 7.50 7.18
N VAL A 38 14.54 7.96 7.98
CA VAL A 38 14.24 9.37 8.17
C VAL A 38 15.46 9.99 8.86
N ILE A 39 16.41 10.49 8.07
CA ILE A 39 17.58 11.17 8.62
C ILE A 39 17.11 12.52 9.16
N LEU A 40 16.77 12.53 10.45
CA LEU A 40 16.43 13.70 11.25
C LEU A 40 17.66 14.60 11.44
N HIS A 41 18.07 15.25 10.36
CA HIS A 41 18.96 16.40 10.40
C HIS A 41 18.18 17.57 10.99
N ARG A 42 18.53 17.94 12.23
CA ARG A 42 18.13 19.20 12.86
C ARG A 42 18.38 20.39 11.92
N HIS A 43 17.64 21.46 12.19
CA HIS A 43 17.83 22.85 11.73
C HIS A 43 16.94 23.28 10.57
N PHE A 44 15.64 23.46 10.84
CA PHE A 44 14.97 24.68 10.43
C PHE A 44 14.19 25.34 11.58
N CYS A 45 14.55 26.58 11.92
CA CYS A 45 13.67 27.44 12.70
C CYS A 45 12.60 28.04 11.76
N HIS A 46 11.62 27.23 11.36
CA HIS A 46 10.54 27.67 10.47
C HIS A 46 9.58 28.61 11.20
N THR A 47 9.80 29.92 11.06
CA THR A 47 8.79 30.97 11.34
C THR A 47 7.96 31.33 10.10
N VAL A 48 8.18 30.63 9.00
CA VAL A 48 7.53 30.81 7.69
C VAL A 48 6.66 29.58 7.39
N PRO A 49 5.40 29.74 6.97
CA PRO A 49 4.52 28.60 6.66
C PRO A 49 5.06 27.79 5.47
N MET A 50 5.07 26.47 5.61
CA MET A 50 5.61 25.57 4.60
C MET A 50 4.66 25.40 3.41
N LYS A 51 5.23 25.36 2.20
CA LYS A 51 4.48 25.18 0.96
C LYS A 51 5.02 24.00 0.17
N PHE A 52 4.09 23.25 -0.41
CA PHE A 52 4.39 22.13 -1.29
C PHE A 52 3.74 22.34 -2.66
N VAL A 53 4.50 22.10 -3.72
CA VAL A 53 4.01 22.06 -5.10
C VAL A 53 3.90 20.60 -5.54
N VAL A 54 2.65 20.14 -5.65
CA VAL A 54 2.29 18.79 -6.09
C VAL A 54 2.15 18.80 -7.62
N LYS A 55 3.02 18.05 -8.31
CA LYS A 55 3.00 17.90 -9.77
C LYS A 55 2.27 16.61 -10.17
N PHE A 56 1.26 16.76 -11.02
CA PHE A 56 0.41 15.68 -11.55
C PHE A 56 1.22 14.59 -12.26
N PHE A 57 0.68 13.37 -12.32
CA PHE A 57 1.18 12.30 -13.18
C PHE A 57 1.08 12.67 -14.67
N PRO A 58 2.08 12.38 -15.54
CA PRO A 58 2.08 12.89 -16.92
C PRO A 58 0.90 12.40 -17.76
N GLU A 59 0.37 11.20 -17.51
CA GLU A 59 -0.85 10.74 -18.16
C GLU A 59 -2.08 11.64 -17.88
N ILE A 60 -2.10 12.38 -16.77
CA ILE A 60 -3.18 13.30 -16.40
C ILE A 60 -3.04 14.60 -17.20
N THR A 61 -1.82 15.09 -17.43
CA THR A 61 -1.61 16.39 -18.09
C THR A 61 -1.97 16.36 -19.57
N ILE A 62 -1.78 15.22 -20.24
CA ILE A 62 -2.14 14.97 -21.64
C ILE A 62 -3.64 14.76 -21.89
N LYS A 63 -4.49 14.61 -20.85
CA LYS A 63 -5.94 14.47 -21.04
C LYS A 63 -6.57 15.78 -21.54
N SER A 64 -7.70 15.66 -22.24
CA SER A 64 -8.50 16.81 -22.69
C SER A 64 -8.91 17.69 -21.50
N LYS A 65 -9.06 19.00 -21.73
CA LYS A 65 -9.38 20.01 -20.69
C LYS A 65 -10.50 19.58 -19.72
N PRO A 66 -11.68 19.06 -20.15
CA PRO A 66 -12.73 18.64 -19.21
C PRO A 66 -12.34 17.39 -18.39
N VAL A 67 -11.75 16.37 -19.01
CA VAL A 67 -11.30 15.14 -18.33
C VAL A 67 -10.22 15.47 -17.30
N ARG A 68 -9.24 16.31 -17.68
CA ARG A 68 -8.20 16.78 -16.76
C ARG A 68 -8.78 17.58 -15.60
N LYS A 69 -9.78 18.45 -15.84
CA LYS A 69 -10.48 19.19 -14.77
C LYS A 69 -11.16 18.25 -13.78
N ARG A 70 -11.79 17.15 -14.24
CA ARG A 70 -12.39 16.11 -13.38
C ARG A 70 -11.34 15.41 -12.52
N ILE A 71 -10.26 14.93 -13.14
CA ILE A 71 -9.18 14.19 -12.45
C ILE A 71 -8.47 15.08 -11.42
N VAL A 72 -8.15 16.33 -11.76
CA VAL A 72 -7.51 17.29 -10.84
C VAL A 72 -8.44 17.69 -9.69
N ALA A 73 -9.76 17.74 -9.92
CA ALA A 73 -10.73 17.93 -8.84
C ALA A 73 -10.73 16.73 -7.86
N GLN A 74 -10.68 15.50 -8.36
CA GLN A 74 -10.58 14.31 -7.50
C GLN A 74 -9.28 14.30 -6.68
N LEU A 75 -8.13 14.58 -7.30
CA LEU A 75 -6.85 14.67 -6.57
C LEU A 75 -6.89 15.70 -5.44
N HIS A 76 -7.54 16.84 -5.69
CA HIS A 76 -7.70 17.89 -4.70
C HIS A 76 -8.57 17.44 -3.52
N GLU A 77 -9.71 16.77 -3.75
CA GLU A 77 -10.53 16.27 -2.64
C GLU A 77 -9.85 15.09 -1.90
N ASN A 78 -9.14 14.20 -2.61
CA ASN A 78 -8.37 13.13 -1.99
C ASN A 78 -7.30 13.70 -1.03
N LEU A 79 -6.45 14.62 -1.50
CA LEU A 79 -5.44 15.28 -0.67
C LEU A 79 -6.08 16.07 0.49
N LYS A 80 -7.13 16.84 0.21
CA LYS A 80 -7.87 17.61 1.23
C LYS A 80 -8.47 16.72 2.30
N SER A 81 -8.88 15.49 1.97
CA SER A 81 -9.38 14.53 2.98
C SER A 81 -8.28 14.02 3.89
N VAL A 82 -7.14 13.57 3.33
CA VAL A 82 -6.09 12.92 4.14
C VAL A 82 -5.21 13.91 4.88
N LEU A 83 -4.89 15.07 4.28
CA LEU A 83 -4.01 16.05 4.92
C LEU A 83 -4.70 16.81 6.06
N ARG A 84 -6.03 16.84 6.12
CA ARG A 84 -6.80 17.41 7.23
C ARG A 84 -6.77 16.57 8.51
N GLU A 85 -6.31 15.31 8.44
CA GLU A 85 -5.99 14.47 9.61
C GLU A 85 -4.60 14.78 10.21
N ILE A 86 -3.93 15.82 9.69
CA ILE A 86 -2.58 16.26 10.07
C ILE A 86 -2.63 17.77 10.36
N ASP A 87 -3.12 18.56 9.41
CA ASP A 87 -3.34 20.01 9.52
C ASP A 87 -4.80 20.35 9.14
N PRO A 88 -5.68 20.62 10.12
CA PRO A 88 -7.07 21.00 9.86
C PRO A 88 -7.23 22.28 9.01
N ASP A 89 -6.26 23.21 9.10
CA ASP A 89 -6.24 24.50 8.42
C ASP A 89 -5.57 24.44 7.03
N VAL A 90 -5.09 23.26 6.59
CA VAL A 90 -4.37 23.06 5.34
C VAL A 90 -5.14 23.61 4.14
N ARG A 91 -4.44 24.41 3.31
CA ARG A 91 -5.01 25.08 2.15
C ARG A 91 -4.48 24.45 0.88
N ILE A 92 -5.38 23.99 0.02
CA ILE A 92 -5.02 23.42 -1.28
C ILE A 92 -5.54 24.33 -2.38
N GLN A 93 -4.64 24.81 -3.23
CA GLN A 93 -4.94 25.73 -4.33
C GLN A 93 -4.74 25.03 -5.68
N ARG A 94 -5.70 25.21 -6.60
CA ARG A 94 -5.70 24.55 -7.92
C ARG A 94 -5.03 25.42 -8.97
N GLY A 95 -3.78 25.09 -9.33
CA GLY A 95 -3.06 25.69 -10.46
C GLY A 95 -3.40 25.00 -11.80
N TRP A 96 -2.76 25.47 -12.88
CA TRP A 96 -2.95 24.91 -14.23
C TRP A 96 -2.25 23.56 -14.43
N ASP A 97 -1.05 23.39 -13.86
CA ASP A 97 -0.18 22.21 -13.98
C ASP A 97 0.30 21.65 -12.61
N LYS A 98 -0.16 22.27 -11.52
CA LYS A 98 0.19 21.93 -10.14
C LYS A 98 -1.01 22.10 -9.21
N LEU A 99 -1.04 21.36 -8.10
CA LEU A 99 -1.67 21.85 -6.88
C LEU A 99 -0.59 22.50 -6.01
N GLN A 100 -0.95 23.55 -5.28
CA GLN A 100 -0.17 24.09 -4.19
C GLN A 100 -0.85 23.69 -2.89
N VAL A 101 -0.07 23.26 -1.90
CA VAL A 101 -0.53 22.91 -0.56
C VAL A 101 0.23 23.81 0.42
N ASP A 102 -0.47 24.70 1.10
CA ASP A 102 0.07 25.57 2.14
C ASP A 102 -0.33 25.01 3.51
N THR A 103 0.63 24.88 4.44
CA THR A 103 0.42 24.41 5.82
C THR A 103 0.98 25.38 6.85
N GLY A 104 0.32 25.45 8.01
CA GLY A 104 0.83 26.16 9.19
C GLY A 104 1.82 25.36 10.03
N ILE A 105 2.01 24.06 9.73
CA ILE A 105 2.86 23.18 10.53
C ILE A 105 4.35 23.52 10.34
N THR A 106 5.05 23.62 11.47
CA THR A 106 6.49 23.86 11.57
C THR A 106 7.24 22.72 12.26
N ASP A 107 6.52 21.76 12.84
CA ASP A 107 7.08 20.54 13.44
C ASP A 107 7.61 19.59 12.36
N GLU A 108 8.91 19.24 12.45
CA GLU A 108 9.63 18.42 11.47
C GLU A 108 8.97 17.04 11.27
N LEU A 109 8.34 16.48 12.31
CA LEU A 109 7.76 15.14 12.30
C LEU A 109 6.37 15.10 11.64
N GLN A 110 5.49 16.04 11.98
CA GLN A 110 4.20 16.19 11.28
C GLN A 110 4.41 16.60 9.81
N LEU A 111 5.44 17.40 9.49
CA LEU A 111 5.82 17.68 8.10
C LEU A 111 6.28 16.40 7.37
N ALA A 112 7.07 15.54 8.01
CA ALA A 112 7.46 14.24 7.44
C ALA A 112 6.24 13.33 7.18
N ARG A 113 5.33 13.23 8.16
CA ARG A 113 4.04 12.51 8.02
C ARG A 113 3.21 13.07 6.86
N MET A 114 3.09 14.40 6.75
CA MET A 114 2.37 15.08 5.68
C MET A 114 2.97 14.81 4.29
N ILE A 115 4.31 14.82 4.18
CA ILE A 115 5.02 14.43 2.96
C ILE A 115 4.71 12.98 2.60
N GLU A 116 4.77 12.05 3.56
CA GLU A 116 4.53 10.63 3.30
C GLU A 116 3.07 10.33 2.91
N THR A 117 2.10 11.00 3.53
CA THR A 117 0.69 10.95 3.10
C THR A 117 0.51 11.45 1.65
N MET A 118 1.22 12.51 1.24
CA MET A 118 1.21 12.94 -0.17
C MET A 118 1.95 11.94 -1.08
N ARG A 119 3.01 11.27 -0.62
CA ARG A 119 3.74 10.27 -1.43
C ARG A 119 2.89 9.04 -1.72
N ASN A 120 2.09 8.60 -0.74
CA ASN A 120 1.16 7.47 -0.88
C ASN A 120 -0.17 7.85 -1.58
N THR A 121 -0.42 9.13 -1.85
CA THR A 121 -1.59 9.57 -2.63
C THR A 121 -1.36 9.37 -4.14
N SER A 122 -2.26 8.63 -4.80
CA SER A 122 -2.20 8.38 -6.24
C SER A 122 -2.55 9.60 -7.09
N GLY A 123 -1.96 9.69 -8.30
CA GLY A 123 -2.07 10.83 -9.21
C GLY A 123 -0.91 11.83 -9.17
N ILE A 124 0.10 11.61 -8.31
CA ILE A 124 1.21 12.54 -8.04
C ILE A 124 2.53 11.98 -8.55
N THR A 125 3.27 12.73 -9.37
CA THR A 125 4.65 12.35 -9.75
C THR A 125 5.66 12.81 -8.70
N TYR A 126 5.56 14.07 -8.29
CA TYR A 126 6.51 14.71 -7.39
C TYR A 126 5.79 15.66 -6.44
N ILE A 127 6.24 15.66 -5.18
CA ILE A 127 6.00 16.73 -4.23
C ILE A 127 7.29 17.53 -4.13
N LEU A 128 7.21 18.83 -4.38
CA LEU A 128 8.31 19.77 -4.26
C LEU A 128 8.09 20.59 -3.00
N GLU A 129 9.02 20.59 -2.06
CA GLU A 129 9.08 21.67 -1.06
C GLU A 129 9.36 22.98 -1.80
N VAL A 130 8.72 24.06 -1.40
CA VAL A 130 8.93 25.39 -1.99
C VAL A 130 8.92 26.45 -0.89
N VAL A 131 9.91 27.32 -0.91
CA VAL A 131 9.92 28.56 -0.12
C VAL A 131 9.77 29.72 -1.09
N ASP A 132 8.81 30.61 -0.84
CA ASP A 132 8.57 31.78 -1.67
C ASP A 132 8.92 33.09 -0.95
N HIS A 133 9.43 34.03 -1.74
CA HIS A 133 9.82 35.35 -1.29
C HIS A 133 9.30 36.41 -2.28
N PRO A 134 9.05 37.65 -1.84
CA PRO A 134 9.05 38.80 -2.75
C PRO A 134 10.36 38.77 -3.56
N LEU A 135 10.27 38.96 -4.87
CA LEU A 135 11.44 38.95 -5.76
C LEU A 135 12.40 40.08 -5.35
N PRO A 136 13.62 39.77 -4.89
CA PRO A 136 14.63 40.79 -4.60
C PRO A 136 15.44 41.13 -5.89
N PRO A 137 16.37 42.10 -5.83
CA PRO A 137 17.43 42.25 -6.84
C PRO A 137 18.15 40.92 -7.13
N VAL A 138 18.68 40.74 -8.34
CA VAL A 138 19.27 39.46 -8.80
C VAL A 138 20.44 39.03 -7.93
N GLU A 139 21.20 40.01 -7.46
CA GLU A 139 22.36 39.90 -6.59
C GLU A 139 21.97 39.35 -5.20
N GLU A 140 20.80 39.73 -4.69
CA GLU A 140 20.25 39.32 -3.39
C GLU A 140 19.54 37.95 -3.43
N ILE A 141 19.25 37.38 -4.62
CA ILE A 141 18.58 36.07 -4.76
C ILE A 141 19.38 34.98 -4.02
N VAL A 142 20.71 35.04 -4.04
CA VAL A 142 21.55 34.03 -3.38
C VAL A 142 21.30 33.93 -1.88
N GLU A 143 20.97 35.04 -1.19
CA GLU A 143 20.68 35.03 0.25
C GLU A 143 19.51 34.11 0.60
N LYS A 144 18.54 33.99 -0.31
CA LYS A 144 17.31 33.21 -0.09
C LYS A 144 17.50 31.75 -0.53
N VAL A 145 18.37 31.51 -1.52
CA VAL A 145 18.71 30.18 -2.03
C VAL A 145 19.71 29.44 -1.13
N LEU A 146 20.69 30.15 -0.59
CA LEU A 146 21.82 29.57 0.15
C LEU A 146 21.41 28.78 1.41
N PRO A 147 20.48 29.24 2.27
CA PRO A 147 20.02 28.44 3.42
C PRO A 147 19.38 27.10 3.03
N ILE A 148 18.76 27.03 1.85
CA ILE A 148 18.04 25.83 1.35
C ILE A 148 19.01 24.85 0.65
N TYR A 149 20.22 25.29 0.28
CA TYR A 149 21.14 24.53 -0.55
C TYR A 149 22.56 24.32 0.01
N ARG A 150 23.04 25.11 0.98
CA ARG A 150 24.43 25.05 1.52
C ARG A 150 24.90 23.61 1.80
N GLU A 151 24.21 22.89 2.69
CA GLU A 151 24.56 21.52 3.06
C GLU A 151 24.38 20.51 1.92
N ARG A 152 23.39 20.75 1.05
CA ARG A 152 23.11 19.87 -0.09
C ARG A 152 24.22 19.90 -1.12
N LEU A 153 24.87 21.06 -1.30
CA LEU A 153 25.95 21.29 -2.26
C LEU A 153 27.31 20.75 -1.80
N ALA A 154 27.55 20.61 -0.50
CA ALA A 154 28.83 20.16 0.06
C ALA A 154 29.34 18.86 -0.60
N GLY A 155 30.58 18.91 -1.10
CA GLY A 155 31.26 17.80 -1.79
C GLY A 155 30.67 17.40 -3.15
N LYS A 156 29.73 18.18 -3.73
CA LYS A 156 28.96 17.79 -4.92
C LYS A 156 29.04 18.83 -6.04
N THR A 157 28.92 18.35 -7.27
CA THR A 157 28.81 19.19 -8.46
C THR A 157 27.36 19.63 -8.71
N PHE A 158 27.15 20.87 -9.12
CA PHE A 158 25.80 21.45 -9.22
C PHE A 158 25.55 22.28 -10.48
N ALA A 159 24.29 22.58 -10.75
CA ALA A 159 23.89 23.62 -11.70
C ALA A 159 22.64 24.34 -11.21
N VAL A 160 22.61 25.68 -11.36
CA VAL A 160 21.39 26.47 -11.18
C VAL A 160 20.50 26.34 -12.40
N ARG A 161 19.18 26.35 -12.22
CA ARG A 161 18.17 26.39 -13.28
C ARG A 161 17.04 27.34 -12.92
N CYS A 162 16.86 28.40 -13.69
CA CYS A 162 15.87 29.45 -13.43
C CYS A 162 14.77 29.46 -14.50
N LYS A 163 13.52 29.23 -14.09
CA LYS A 163 12.33 29.44 -14.96
C LYS A 163 11.74 30.81 -14.67
N ARG A 164 11.67 31.68 -15.67
CA ARG A 164 11.11 33.05 -15.54
C ARG A 164 9.77 33.17 -16.26
N SER A 165 8.80 33.87 -15.64
CA SER A 165 7.48 34.15 -16.20
C SER A 165 7.00 35.55 -15.81
N GLY A 166 6.63 36.36 -16.82
CA GLY A 166 6.31 37.78 -16.67
C GLY A 166 7.45 38.70 -17.11
N ASP A 167 7.20 40.00 -17.04
CA ASP A 167 8.10 41.05 -17.54
C ASP A 167 9.21 41.42 -16.53
N HIS A 168 10.45 41.47 -16.99
CA HIS A 168 11.68 41.64 -16.20
C HIS A 168 12.82 42.14 -17.10
N ASP A 169 13.71 42.96 -16.54
CA ASP A 169 14.93 43.48 -17.15
C ASP A 169 16.08 42.44 -17.26
N PHE A 170 16.08 41.41 -16.42
CA PHE A 170 17.06 40.31 -16.46
C PHE A 170 16.55 39.04 -17.19
N THR A 171 17.46 38.16 -17.62
CA THR A 171 17.13 36.84 -18.17
C THR A 171 17.27 35.72 -17.11
N SER A 172 16.74 34.54 -17.40
CA SER A 172 17.02 33.33 -16.61
C SER A 172 18.52 33.00 -16.52
N VAL A 173 19.30 33.34 -17.56
CA VAL A 173 20.73 33.02 -17.64
C VAL A 173 21.54 33.90 -16.70
N ASP A 174 21.13 35.17 -16.53
CA ASP A 174 21.79 36.09 -15.61
C ASP A 174 21.60 35.61 -14.16
N VAL A 175 20.38 35.21 -13.79
CA VAL A 175 20.08 34.59 -12.48
C VAL A 175 20.84 33.27 -12.29
N GLU A 176 20.89 32.40 -13.31
CA GLU A 176 21.67 31.14 -13.24
C GLU A 176 23.17 31.39 -13.06
N ARG A 177 23.72 32.45 -13.67
CA ARG A 177 25.13 32.83 -13.57
C ARG A 177 25.46 33.45 -12.21
N GLU A 178 24.65 34.41 -11.76
CA GLU A 178 24.92 35.18 -10.54
C GLU A 178 24.78 34.31 -9.28
N VAL A 179 23.63 33.64 -9.14
CA VAL A 179 23.41 32.67 -8.05
C VAL A 179 24.40 31.49 -8.16
N GLY A 180 24.78 31.08 -9.37
CA GLY A 180 25.77 30.03 -9.59
C GLY A 180 27.17 30.39 -9.10
N GLY A 181 27.64 31.61 -9.41
CA GLY A 181 28.92 32.13 -8.94
C GLY A 181 28.94 32.34 -7.43
N ALA A 182 27.89 32.96 -6.89
CA ALA A 182 27.79 33.23 -5.45
C ALA A 182 27.69 31.94 -4.62
N LEU A 183 26.94 30.92 -5.06
CA LEU A 183 26.91 29.60 -4.39
C LEU A 183 28.26 28.88 -4.46
N LEU A 184 28.98 28.98 -5.59
CA LEU A 184 30.31 28.38 -5.73
C LEU A 184 31.36 29.05 -4.81
N GLY A 185 31.24 30.35 -4.57
CA GLY A 185 32.14 31.09 -3.68
C GLY A 185 31.79 30.99 -2.18
N GLN A 186 30.56 30.59 -1.83
CA GLN A 186 30.05 30.63 -0.44
C GLN A 186 29.73 29.25 0.16
N THR A 187 29.91 28.15 -0.58
CA THR A 187 29.59 26.77 -0.13
C THR A 187 30.68 25.79 -0.54
N ASP A 188 30.78 24.65 0.16
CA ASP A 188 31.78 23.60 -0.07
C ASP A 188 31.50 22.73 -1.33
N ALA A 189 30.99 23.36 -2.40
CA ALA A 189 30.61 22.70 -3.63
C ALA A 189 31.84 22.23 -4.42
N ALA A 190 31.78 21.02 -4.98
CA ALA A 190 32.87 20.46 -5.80
C ALA A 190 32.97 21.06 -7.22
N GLY A 191 32.14 22.05 -7.55
CA GLY A 191 32.17 22.80 -8.81
C GLY A 191 30.85 22.82 -9.58
N VAL A 192 30.78 23.68 -10.60
CA VAL A 192 29.60 23.80 -11.48
C VAL A 192 29.70 22.77 -12.63
N ARG A 193 28.62 22.03 -12.88
CA ARG A 193 28.50 21.00 -13.92
C ARG A 193 27.15 21.10 -14.63
N LEU A 194 27.12 21.73 -15.81
CA LEU A 194 25.87 21.99 -16.55
C LEU A 194 25.17 20.74 -17.12
N LYS A 195 25.91 19.63 -17.32
CA LYS A 195 25.40 18.34 -17.83
C LYS A 195 25.54 17.27 -16.74
N HIS A 196 24.43 16.68 -16.31
CA HIS A 196 24.37 15.70 -15.22
C HIS A 196 25.05 16.18 -13.91
N PRO A 197 24.60 17.31 -13.30
CA PRO A 197 25.01 17.67 -11.95
C PRO A 197 24.51 16.64 -10.93
N GLN A 198 25.18 16.54 -9.78
CA GLN A 198 24.70 15.78 -8.63
C GLN A 198 23.59 16.53 -7.87
N VAL A 199 23.55 17.86 -7.97
CA VAL A 199 22.51 18.73 -7.37
C VAL A 199 22.00 19.74 -8.40
N GLN A 200 20.70 19.79 -8.63
CA GLN A 200 20.07 20.89 -9.37
C GLN A 200 19.51 21.91 -8.39
N VAL A 201 19.92 23.18 -8.54
CA VAL A 201 19.39 24.32 -7.80
C VAL A 201 18.25 24.90 -8.63
N GLU A 202 17.01 24.54 -8.30
CA GLU A 202 15.83 24.89 -9.13
C GLU A 202 15.11 26.13 -8.59
N LEU A 203 14.96 27.16 -9.44
CA LEU A 203 14.31 28.43 -9.15
C LEU A 203 13.16 28.68 -10.13
N GLU A 204 12.03 29.18 -9.65
CA GLU A 204 10.91 29.66 -10.47
C GLU A 204 10.62 31.12 -10.09
N ILE A 205 10.78 32.07 -11.02
CA ILE A 205 10.44 33.48 -10.84
C ILE A 205 9.15 33.74 -11.63
N SER A 206 8.11 34.19 -10.93
CA SER A 206 6.80 34.45 -11.51
C SER A 206 6.28 35.80 -11.05
N LYS A 207 6.25 36.78 -11.96
CA LYS A 207 5.98 38.19 -11.65
C LYS A 207 6.91 38.65 -10.51
N LYS A 208 6.37 39.24 -9.44
CA LYS A 208 7.13 39.78 -8.30
C LYS A 208 7.44 38.75 -7.19
N THR A 209 7.51 37.46 -7.53
CA THR A 209 7.73 36.37 -6.56
C THR A 209 8.82 35.42 -7.03
N LEU A 210 9.81 35.22 -6.17
CA LEU A 210 10.84 34.19 -6.28
C LEU A 210 10.35 32.94 -5.53
N PHE A 211 10.36 31.79 -6.19
CA PHE A 211 10.13 30.48 -5.58
C PHE A 211 11.45 29.67 -5.62
N VAL A 212 12.00 29.35 -4.46
CA VAL A 212 13.15 28.44 -4.33
C VAL A 212 12.61 27.03 -4.08
N ILE A 213 12.99 26.08 -4.93
CA ILE A 213 12.54 24.69 -4.79
C ILE A 213 13.50 23.96 -3.83
N GLY A 214 12.94 23.39 -2.76
CA GLY A 214 13.65 22.67 -1.70
C GLY A 214 13.98 21.22 -2.09
N ARG A 215 13.59 20.25 -1.26
CA ARG A 215 13.69 18.82 -1.60
C ARG A 215 12.56 18.42 -2.56
N ARG A 216 12.77 17.30 -3.25
CA ARG A 216 11.88 16.75 -4.27
C ARG A 216 11.59 15.29 -3.97
N HIS A 217 10.39 15.03 -3.48
CA HIS A 217 9.91 13.70 -3.12
C HIS A 217 9.20 13.06 -4.31
N ARG A 218 9.37 11.75 -4.51
CA ARG A 218 8.65 10.99 -5.54
C ARG A 218 7.31 10.51 -4.97
N GLY A 219 6.22 10.86 -5.65
CA GLY A 219 4.88 10.34 -5.36
C GLY A 219 4.57 9.04 -6.10
N LEU A 220 3.43 8.43 -5.77
CA LEU A 220 3.01 7.11 -6.24
C LEU A 220 2.88 6.98 -7.79
N GLY A 221 2.70 8.09 -8.49
CA GLY A 221 2.26 8.13 -9.88
C GLY A 221 0.80 7.70 -10.04
N GLY A 222 0.43 7.20 -11.21
CA GLY A 222 -0.91 6.68 -11.45
C GLY A 222 -2.00 7.76 -11.51
N TYR A 223 -3.20 7.46 -11.05
CA TYR A 223 -4.37 8.35 -11.09
C TYR A 223 -5.06 8.38 -9.72
N PRO A 224 -5.69 9.50 -9.33
CA PRO A 224 -6.36 9.63 -8.04
C PRO A 224 -7.46 8.58 -7.84
N VAL A 225 -7.49 7.94 -6.67
CA VAL A 225 -8.57 7.00 -6.29
C VAL A 225 -9.94 7.68 -6.44
N GLY A 226 -10.90 7.00 -7.07
CA GLY A 226 -12.23 7.54 -7.38
C GLY A 226 -12.31 8.39 -8.65
N SER A 227 -11.23 8.50 -9.45
CA SER A 227 -11.26 9.16 -10.77
C SER A 227 -11.54 8.20 -11.94
N VAL A 228 -11.46 6.90 -11.65
CA VAL A 228 -11.85 5.75 -12.49
C VAL A 228 -12.93 4.96 -11.74
N ASP A 229 -13.77 4.29 -12.51
CA ASP A 229 -14.96 3.54 -12.09
C ASP A 229 -14.65 2.43 -11.05
N PRO A 230 -15.64 1.96 -10.27
CA PRO A 230 -15.41 1.02 -9.18
C PRO A 230 -15.02 -0.37 -9.67
N VAL A 231 -14.32 -1.11 -8.82
CA VAL A 231 -13.94 -2.51 -9.04
C VAL A 231 -14.16 -3.31 -7.76
N LEU A 232 -14.47 -4.61 -7.89
CA LEU A 232 -14.63 -5.52 -6.76
C LEU A 232 -13.44 -6.49 -6.71
N SER A 233 -12.53 -6.27 -5.75
CA SER A 233 -11.32 -7.07 -5.62
C SER A 233 -11.52 -8.25 -4.66
N LEU A 234 -11.24 -9.45 -5.17
CA LEU A 234 -11.23 -10.68 -4.39
C LEU A 234 -9.96 -10.68 -3.52
N ILE A 235 -10.11 -10.28 -2.27
CA ILE A 235 -9.04 -10.14 -1.29
C ILE A 235 -8.88 -11.41 -0.46
N SER A 236 -7.65 -11.71 -0.10
CA SER A 236 -7.24 -12.81 0.77
C SER A 236 -5.98 -12.38 1.53
N GLY A 237 -5.61 -13.11 2.58
CA GLY A 237 -4.45 -12.76 3.40
C GLY A 237 -3.09 -13.19 2.81
N GLY A 238 -3.03 -13.66 1.57
CA GLY A 238 -1.77 -13.99 0.88
C GLY A 238 -1.11 -12.76 0.24
N PHE A 239 0.07 -12.92 -0.36
CA PHE A 239 0.84 -11.81 -0.94
C PHE A 239 0.17 -11.15 -2.17
N ASP A 240 -0.55 -11.93 -2.98
CA ASP A 240 -0.87 -11.53 -4.35
C ASP A 240 -2.08 -10.57 -4.45
N SER A 241 -3.19 -10.89 -3.76
CA SER A 241 -4.43 -10.09 -3.85
C SER A 241 -4.35 -8.70 -3.18
N PRO A 242 -3.56 -8.46 -2.11
CA PRO A 242 -3.30 -7.10 -1.60
C PRO A 242 -2.51 -6.25 -2.60
N VAL A 243 -1.50 -6.83 -3.27
CA VAL A 243 -0.72 -6.13 -4.30
C VAL A 243 -1.60 -5.82 -5.52
N ALA A 244 -2.44 -6.76 -5.97
CA ALA A 244 -3.42 -6.50 -7.02
C ALA A 244 -4.41 -5.39 -6.66
N SER A 245 -4.92 -5.38 -5.42
CA SER A 245 -5.79 -4.31 -4.89
C SER A 245 -5.08 -2.95 -4.96
N TYR A 246 -3.88 -2.85 -4.39
CA TYR A 246 -3.04 -1.65 -4.43
C TYR A 246 -2.81 -1.14 -5.87
N LEU A 247 -2.53 -2.03 -6.82
CA LEU A 247 -2.33 -1.65 -8.23
C LEU A 247 -3.59 -1.03 -8.84
N THR A 248 -4.78 -1.50 -8.49
CA THR A 248 -6.05 -0.89 -8.96
C THR A 248 -6.35 0.47 -8.29
N MET A 249 -6.10 0.60 -6.99
CA MET A 249 -6.19 1.89 -6.26
C MET A 249 -5.22 2.93 -6.86
N LYS A 250 -3.98 2.51 -7.15
CA LYS A 250 -2.95 3.31 -7.85
C LYS A 250 -3.37 3.68 -9.28
N ARG A 251 -4.16 2.85 -9.97
CA ARG A 251 -4.75 3.16 -11.28
C ARG A 251 -5.96 4.10 -11.21
N GLY A 252 -6.40 4.46 -10.01
CA GLY A 252 -7.47 5.41 -9.73
C GLY A 252 -8.86 4.80 -9.52
N MET A 253 -8.96 3.47 -9.52
CA MET A 253 -10.22 2.73 -9.37
C MET A 253 -10.72 2.77 -7.93
N ARG A 254 -12.03 2.92 -7.73
CA ARG A 254 -12.65 2.79 -6.39
C ARG A 254 -12.75 1.30 -6.03
N THR A 255 -11.75 0.81 -5.30
CA THR A 255 -11.59 -0.62 -5.01
C THR A 255 -12.42 -1.03 -3.79
N HIS A 256 -13.48 -1.79 -4.02
CA HIS A 256 -14.22 -2.51 -2.98
C HIS A 256 -13.56 -3.87 -2.75
N PHE A 257 -13.71 -4.43 -1.56
CA PHE A 257 -13.08 -5.69 -1.15
C PHE A 257 -14.13 -6.79 -0.97
N LEU A 258 -13.90 -7.95 -1.58
CA LEU A 258 -14.69 -9.17 -1.43
C LEU A 258 -13.81 -10.28 -0.85
N PHE A 259 -14.16 -10.76 0.34
CA PHE A 259 -13.49 -11.81 1.06
C PHE A 259 -14.37 -13.06 1.12
N PHE A 260 -13.78 -14.22 0.87
CA PHE A 260 -14.41 -15.53 1.03
C PHE A 260 -13.87 -16.20 2.29
N ASN A 261 -14.71 -16.38 3.30
CA ASN A 261 -14.27 -17.01 4.53
C ASN A 261 -14.16 -18.53 4.37
N LEU A 262 -12.93 -19.01 4.47
CA LEU A 262 -12.55 -20.43 4.42
C LEU A 262 -12.01 -20.92 5.77
N GLY A 263 -12.03 -20.07 6.81
CA GLY A 263 -11.16 -20.22 7.98
C GLY A 263 -11.69 -19.61 9.27
N GLY A 264 -12.98 -19.31 9.38
CA GLY A 264 -13.58 -18.78 10.59
C GLY A 264 -13.13 -17.35 10.96
N ARG A 265 -13.24 -16.98 12.23
CA ARG A 265 -13.06 -15.58 12.68
C ARG A 265 -11.63 -15.07 12.47
N ASP A 266 -10.63 -15.90 12.71
CA ASP A 266 -9.21 -15.55 12.63
C ASP A 266 -8.83 -15.10 11.21
N HIS A 267 -9.28 -15.86 10.21
CA HIS A 267 -9.07 -15.54 8.79
C HIS A 267 -9.84 -14.26 8.38
N GLU A 268 -11.07 -14.07 8.87
CA GLU A 268 -11.84 -12.84 8.62
C GLU A 268 -11.15 -11.61 9.20
N VAL A 269 -10.69 -11.69 10.46
CA VAL A 269 -9.99 -10.60 11.16
C VAL A 269 -8.69 -10.24 10.43
N GLY A 270 -7.84 -11.22 10.13
CA GLY A 270 -6.58 -11.00 9.41
C GLY A 270 -6.75 -10.40 8.01
N VAL A 271 -7.84 -10.70 7.28
CA VAL A 271 -8.10 -10.10 5.97
C VAL A 271 -8.77 -8.72 6.08
N LYS A 272 -9.58 -8.47 7.13
CA LYS A 272 -10.06 -7.12 7.48
C LYS A 272 -8.89 -6.18 7.75
N GLU A 273 -7.86 -6.62 8.47
CA GLU A 273 -6.62 -5.86 8.73
C GLU A 273 -5.91 -5.42 7.44
N VAL A 274 -5.64 -6.36 6.52
CA VAL A 274 -4.95 -6.08 5.25
C VAL A 274 -5.72 -5.07 4.40
N ALA A 275 -7.03 -5.27 4.24
CA ALA A 275 -7.88 -4.38 3.47
C ALA A 275 -7.95 -2.98 4.09
N LEU A 276 -8.09 -2.90 5.42
CA LEU A 276 -8.14 -1.65 6.17
C LEU A 276 -6.81 -0.89 6.08
N TYR A 277 -5.66 -1.55 6.20
CA TYR A 277 -4.34 -0.93 6.04
C TYR A 277 -4.14 -0.34 4.63
N LEU A 278 -4.44 -1.12 3.59
CA LEU A 278 -4.39 -0.63 2.21
C LEU A 278 -5.29 0.60 2.02
N TRP A 279 -6.50 0.57 2.57
CA TRP A 279 -7.44 1.69 2.50
C TRP A 279 -6.95 2.93 3.28
N GLN A 280 -6.39 2.77 4.48
CA GLN A 280 -5.85 3.89 5.27
C GLN A 280 -4.63 4.51 4.59
N LYS A 281 -3.71 3.69 4.06
CA LYS A 281 -2.42 4.14 3.48
C LYS A 281 -2.56 4.67 2.05
N TYR A 282 -3.41 4.05 1.23
CA TYR A 282 -3.53 4.34 -0.22
C TYR A 282 -4.95 4.71 -0.68
N GLY A 283 -5.99 4.47 0.13
CA GLY A 283 -7.40 4.60 -0.27
C GLY A 283 -7.97 6.02 -0.22
N CYS A 284 -7.22 7.01 0.28
CA CYS A 284 -7.63 8.42 0.34
C CYS A 284 -9.03 8.66 0.94
N ASN A 285 -9.37 7.93 2.00
CA ASN A 285 -10.68 7.92 2.68
C ASN A 285 -11.90 7.71 1.75
N GLN A 286 -11.74 7.04 0.60
CA GLN A 286 -12.84 6.75 -0.32
C GLN A 286 -13.87 5.81 0.33
N ARG A 287 -15.16 6.08 0.15
CA ARG A 287 -16.24 5.21 0.65
C ARG A 287 -16.27 3.90 -0.15
N VAL A 288 -15.77 2.83 0.46
CA VAL A 288 -15.75 1.47 -0.11
C VAL A 288 -16.30 0.46 0.89
N LEU A 289 -16.69 -0.70 0.38
CA LEU A 289 -17.21 -1.81 1.16
C LEU A 289 -16.13 -2.88 1.33
N PHE A 290 -16.16 -3.53 2.48
CA PHE A 290 -15.59 -4.86 2.72
C PHE A 290 -16.76 -5.83 2.81
N ILE A 291 -16.72 -6.90 2.03
CA ILE A 291 -17.81 -7.86 1.88
C ILE A 291 -17.30 -9.24 2.28
N SER A 292 -17.86 -9.78 3.37
CA SER A 292 -17.46 -11.06 3.96
C SER A 292 -18.49 -12.13 3.61
N VAL A 293 -18.12 -13.12 2.80
CA VAL A 293 -19.00 -14.22 2.38
C VAL A 293 -18.59 -15.49 3.13
N PRO A 294 -19.48 -16.12 3.94
CA PRO A 294 -19.19 -17.42 4.54
C PRO A 294 -19.11 -18.49 3.45
N PHE A 295 -18.03 -19.27 3.43
CA PHE A 295 -17.72 -20.24 2.37
C PHE A 295 -17.38 -21.64 2.92
N GLU A 296 -17.51 -21.84 4.23
CA GLU A 296 -17.27 -23.10 4.93
C GLU A 296 -18.20 -24.23 4.43
N GLU A 297 -19.50 -23.96 4.23
CA GLU A 297 -20.43 -24.93 3.61
C GLU A 297 -20.05 -25.26 2.16
N VAL A 298 -19.58 -24.26 1.39
CA VAL A 298 -19.17 -24.45 -0.02
C VAL A 298 -17.94 -25.37 -0.09
N VAL A 299 -16.95 -25.17 0.79
CA VAL A 299 -15.78 -26.05 0.88
C VAL A 299 -16.18 -27.47 1.32
N ALA A 300 -17.09 -27.62 2.29
CA ALA A 300 -17.54 -28.92 2.77
C ALA A 300 -18.25 -29.76 1.69
N GLU A 301 -19.09 -29.15 0.85
CA GLU A 301 -19.73 -29.86 -0.26
C GLU A 301 -18.72 -30.20 -1.37
N LEU A 302 -17.77 -29.30 -1.67
CA LEU A 302 -16.71 -29.60 -2.65
C LEU A 302 -15.87 -30.81 -2.21
N LEU A 303 -15.44 -30.86 -0.93
CA LEU A 303 -14.69 -31.97 -0.34
C LEU A 303 -15.47 -33.30 -0.28
N THR A 304 -16.78 -33.31 -0.53
CA THR A 304 -17.63 -34.52 -0.45
C THR A 304 -18.30 -34.91 -1.77
N ARG A 305 -18.32 -34.04 -2.79
CA ARG A 305 -18.96 -34.30 -4.10
C ARG A 305 -18.02 -34.27 -5.31
N VAL A 306 -16.94 -33.51 -5.23
CA VAL A 306 -16.06 -33.19 -6.36
C VAL A 306 -14.76 -33.97 -6.24
N GLU A 307 -14.26 -34.48 -7.37
CA GLU A 307 -12.93 -35.08 -7.43
C GLU A 307 -11.82 -34.08 -7.08
N ASP A 308 -10.96 -34.45 -6.12
CA ASP A 308 -9.74 -33.75 -5.67
C ASP A 308 -9.06 -32.91 -6.77
N SER A 309 -8.78 -33.54 -7.91
CA SER A 309 -7.99 -32.95 -9.00
C SER A 309 -8.70 -31.76 -9.68
N GLN A 310 -10.00 -31.60 -9.50
CA GLN A 310 -10.81 -30.50 -10.07
C GLN A 310 -11.19 -29.44 -9.02
N MET A 311 -11.11 -29.72 -7.70
CA MET A 311 -11.63 -28.85 -6.64
C MET A 311 -11.10 -27.41 -6.72
N GLY A 312 -9.79 -27.22 -6.90
CA GLY A 312 -9.18 -25.89 -7.00
C GLY A 312 -9.57 -25.07 -8.24
N VAL A 313 -10.18 -25.68 -9.25
CA VAL A 313 -10.77 -24.98 -10.42
C VAL A 313 -12.24 -24.65 -10.14
N ILE A 314 -12.98 -25.59 -9.54
CA ILE A 314 -14.40 -25.41 -9.24
C ILE A 314 -14.62 -24.40 -8.10
N LEU A 315 -13.79 -24.41 -7.04
CA LEU A 315 -13.90 -23.39 -5.98
C LEU A 315 -13.76 -21.97 -6.55
N LYS A 316 -12.77 -21.74 -7.43
CA LYS A 316 -12.58 -20.43 -8.08
C LYS A 316 -13.76 -20.06 -8.98
N ARG A 317 -14.39 -21.02 -9.65
CA ARG A 317 -15.63 -20.83 -10.40
C ARG A 317 -16.79 -20.44 -9.47
N MET A 318 -16.96 -21.10 -8.33
CA MET A 318 -17.97 -20.71 -7.33
C MET A 318 -17.70 -19.30 -6.75
N MET A 319 -16.44 -18.97 -6.45
CA MET A 319 -16.04 -17.61 -6.04
C MET A 319 -16.38 -16.57 -7.11
N LEU A 320 -16.08 -16.81 -8.39
CA LEU A 320 -16.43 -15.87 -9.46
C LEU A 320 -17.95 -15.78 -9.68
N ARG A 321 -18.72 -16.86 -9.55
CA ARG A 321 -20.21 -16.82 -9.61
C ARG A 321 -20.80 -15.92 -8.51
N VAL A 322 -20.24 -15.98 -7.30
CA VAL A 322 -20.67 -15.13 -6.17
C VAL A 322 -20.23 -13.68 -6.36
N ALA A 323 -18.98 -13.48 -6.79
CA ALA A 323 -18.46 -12.15 -7.09
C ALA A 323 -19.26 -11.47 -8.22
N ASP A 324 -19.69 -12.22 -9.23
CA ASP A 324 -20.55 -11.75 -10.33
C ASP A 324 -21.94 -11.30 -9.82
N ARG A 325 -22.56 -12.07 -8.92
CA ARG A 325 -23.84 -11.67 -8.28
C ARG A 325 -23.66 -10.39 -7.48
N ILE A 326 -22.71 -10.37 -6.54
CA ILE A 326 -22.46 -9.20 -5.66
C ILE A 326 -22.07 -7.95 -6.48
N ALA A 327 -21.32 -8.11 -7.57
CA ALA A 327 -21.01 -7.02 -8.49
C ALA A 327 -22.22 -6.54 -9.31
N THR A 328 -23.25 -7.36 -9.49
CA THR A 328 -24.54 -6.92 -10.07
C THR A 328 -25.24 -5.96 -9.12
N ASP A 329 -25.38 -6.37 -7.86
CA ASP A 329 -26.16 -5.65 -6.85
C ASP A 329 -25.49 -4.31 -6.44
N LEU A 330 -24.21 -4.13 -6.80
CA LEU A 330 -23.41 -2.93 -6.54
C LEU A 330 -23.12 -2.08 -7.79
N GLU A 331 -23.65 -2.44 -8.96
CA GLU A 331 -23.39 -1.79 -10.26
C GLU A 331 -21.88 -1.70 -10.60
N ILE A 332 -21.17 -2.84 -10.48
CA ILE A 332 -19.73 -2.97 -10.76
C ILE A 332 -19.49 -3.85 -11.99
N ASP A 333 -18.83 -3.29 -13.01
CA ASP A 333 -18.53 -3.96 -14.28
C ASP A 333 -17.29 -4.88 -14.24
N ALA A 334 -16.42 -4.72 -13.25
CA ALA A 334 -15.10 -5.37 -13.21
C ALA A 334 -14.75 -5.99 -11.85
N LEU A 335 -14.28 -7.23 -11.92
CA LEU A 335 -13.72 -8.00 -10.80
C LEU A 335 -12.18 -7.88 -10.84
N VAL A 336 -11.51 -8.03 -9.70
CA VAL A 336 -10.03 -8.04 -9.62
C VAL A 336 -9.56 -9.27 -8.87
N THR A 337 -8.57 -9.99 -9.40
CA THR A 337 -7.93 -11.11 -8.69
C THR A 337 -6.41 -10.97 -8.70
N GLY A 338 -5.75 -11.57 -7.70
CA GLY A 338 -4.29 -11.65 -7.59
C GLY A 338 -3.63 -12.73 -8.46
N GLU A 339 -4.31 -13.26 -9.48
CA GLU A 339 -3.80 -14.44 -10.22
C GLU A 339 -2.65 -14.10 -11.19
N ALA A 340 -1.52 -14.80 -11.02
CA ALA A 340 -0.36 -14.77 -11.93
C ALA A 340 -0.26 -16.08 -12.73
N VAL A 341 0.13 -16.02 -14.01
CA VAL A 341 0.18 -17.22 -14.85
C VAL A 341 1.29 -18.16 -14.41
N ALA A 342 0.95 -19.44 -14.24
CA ALA A 342 1.85 -20.54 -13.88
C ALA A 342 2.55 -20.43 -12.50
N GLN A 343 2.15 -19.49 -11.63
CA GLN A 343 2.60 -19.45 -10.23
C GLN A 343 2.14 -20.68 -9.42
N VAL A 344 0.92 -21.17 -9.67
CA VAL A 344 0.42 -22.46 -9.16
C VAL A 344 -0.31 -23.27 -10.23
N SER A 345 -0.50 -24.56 -9.98
CA SER A 345 -1.24 -25.51 -10.81
C SER A 345 -2.63 -25.02 -11.23
N SER A 346 -3.36 -24.36 -10.32
CA SER A 346 -4.70 -23.79 -10.58
C SER A 346 -4.69 -22.48 -11.38
N GLN A 347 -3.53 -21.98 -11.82
CA GLN A 347 -3.35 -20.73 -12.56
C GLN A 347 -2.63 -20.92 -13.92
N THR A 348 -2.76 -22.08 -14.56
CA THR A 348 -2.36 -22.21 -15.98
C THR A 348 -3.34 -21.46 -16.88
N LEU A 349 -2.91 -21.01 -18.07
CA LEU A 349 -3.77 -20.32 -19.04
C LEU A 349 -5.04 -21.12 -19.39
N ARG A 350 -4.99 -22.46 -19.41
CA ARG A 350 -6.17 -23.30 -19.62
C ARG A 350 -7.12 -23.28 -18.42
N ASN A 351 -6.58 -23.35 -17.20
CA ASN A 351 -7.39 -23.31 -15.99
C ASN A 351 -8.05 -21.93 -15.83
N LEU A 352 -7.29 -20.84 -15.97
CA LEU A 352 -7.82 -19.46 -15.95
C LEU A 352 -8.93 -19.26 -17.00
N SER A 353 -8.70 -19.72 -18.24
CA SER A 353 -9.72 -19.68 -19.31
C SER A 353 -10.98 -20.49 -18.98
N VAL A 354 -10.89 -21.60 -18.24
CA VAL A 354 -12.06 -22.38 -17.78
C VAL A 354 -12.72 -21.74 -16.55
N ILE A 355 -11.95 -21.04 -15.71
CA ILE A 355 -12.45 -20.29 -14.55
C ILE A 355 -13.29 -19.09 -15.00
N ASP A 356 -12.80 -18.30 -15.95
CA ASP A 356 -13.49 -17.08 -16.42
C ASP A 356 -14.87 -17.36 -17.06
N GLN A 357 -15.09 -18.55 -17.63
CA GLN A 357 -16.32 -18.92 -18.34
C GLN A 357 -17.60 -18.99 -17.49
N VAL A 358 -17.55 -18.70 -16.18
CA VAL A 358 -18.74 -18.56 -15.33
C VAL A 358 -19.26 -17.13 -15.19
N THR A 359 -18.54 -16.15 -15.72
CA THR A 359 -18.89 -14.73 -15.66
C THR A 359 -18.68 -14.06 -17.03
N ASN A 360 -19.47 -13.02 -17.32
CA ASN A 360 -19.27 -12.16 -18.49
C ASN A 360 -18.66 -10.80 -18.11
N ARG A 361 -18.29 -10.58 -16.84
CA ARG A 361 -17.64 -9.36 -16.36
C ARG A 361 -16.15 -9.35 -16.67
N LEU A 362 -15.57 -8.15 -16.65
CA LEU A 362 -14.14 -7.95 -16.86
C LEU A 362 -13.34 -8.42 -15.63
N VAL A 363 -12.71 -9.60 -15.70
CA VAL A 363 -11.81 -10.09 -14.66
C VAL A 363 -10.40 -9.50 -14.87
N LEU A 364 -10.08 -8.45 -14.11
CA LEU A 364 -8.76 -7.82 -14.10
C LEU A 364 -7.78 -8.67 -13.30
N ARG A 365 -6.61 -8.95 -13.90
CA ARG A 365 -5.49 -9.66 -13.28
C ARG A 365 -4.23 -8.81 -13.35
N PRO A 366 -4.01 -7.87 -12.40
CA PRO A 366 -2.85 -6.97 -12.43
C PRO A 366 -1.50 -7.67 -12.41
N LEU A 367 -1.46 -8.92 -11.91
CA LEU A 367 -0.26 -9.73 -11.72
C LEU A 367 -0.08 -10.84 -12.77
N VAL A 368 -0.93 -10.88 -13.81
CA VAL A 368 -1.02 -12.00 -14.78
C VAL A 368 0.31 -12.42 -15.40
N ALA A 369 1.27 -11.49 -15.52
CA ALA A 369 2.60 -11.72 -16.10
C ALA A 369 3.75 -11.28 -15.16
N CYS A 370 3.49 -11.17 -13.85
CA CYS A 370 4.52 -10.96 -12.84
C CYS A 370 5.10 -12.29 -12.36
N ASP A 371 6.35 -12.30 -11.92
CA ASP A 371 6.91 -13.41 -11.15
C ASP A 371 6.71 -13.19 -9.63
N LYS A 372 6.99 -14.24 -8.84
CA LYS A 372 6.77 -14.23 -7.38
C LYS A 372 7.75 -13.30 -6.64
N GLU A 373 8.96 -13.06 -7.15
CA GLU A 373 9.92 -12.14 -6.51
C GLU A 373 9.48 -10.68 -6.70
N ASP A 374 8.94 -10.34 -7.87
CA ASP A 374 8.31 -9.04 -8.14
C ASP A 374 7.07 -8.79 -7.28
N ILE A 375 6.22 -9.81 -7.07
CA ILE A 375 5.03 -9.72 -6.21
C ILE A 375 5.43 -9.55 -4.74
N VAL A 376 6.31 -10.41 -4.21
CA VAL A 376 6.76 -10.34 -2.80
C VAL A 376 7.51 -9.03 -2.53
N ARG A 377 8.36 -8.58 -3.46
CA ARG A 377 9.03 -7.29 -3.33
C ARG A 377 8.02 -6.14 -3.32
N MET A 378 6.99 -6.16 -4.16
CA MET A 378 5.96 -5.12 -4.14
C MET A 378 5.12 -5.15 -2.86
N ALA A 379 4.79 -6.35 -2.34
CA ALA A 379 4.13 -6.51 -1.04
C ALA A 379 4.94 -5.88 0.10
N ASN A 380 6.27 -6.08 0.09
CA ASN A 380 7.18 -5.44 1.05
C ASN A 380 7.27 -3.91 0.83
N GLU A 381 7.36 -3.44 -0.42
CA GLU A 381 7.39 -2.00 -0.76
C GLU A 381 6.12 -1.25 -0.34
N ILE A 382 4.96 -1.92 -0.28
CA ILE A 382 3.70 -1.31 0.18
C ILE A 382 3.38 -1.59 1.66
N GLY A 383 4.11 -2.53 2.30
CA GLY A 383 3.94 -2.93 3.70
C GLY A 383 2.95 -4.08 3.95
N THR A 384 2.40 -4.73 2.92
CA THR A 384 1.50 -5.90 3.09
C THR A 384 2.25 -7.23 3.23
N GLY A 385 3.57 -7.25 3.06
CA GLY A 385 4.38 -8.46 3.13
C GLY A 385 4.32 -9.18 4.48
N ASP A 386 4.45 -8.45 5.58
CA ASP A 386 4.46 -9.04 6.93
C ASP A 386 3.08 -9.59 7.36
N PHE A 387 1.98 -9.00 6.87
CA PHE A 387 0.64 -9.57 7.03
C PHE A 387 0.58 -10.97 6.39
N ALA A 388 1.03 -11.06 5.13
CA ALA A 388 0.97 -12.29 4.35
C ALA A 388 1.93 -13.38 4.84
N ALA A 389 3.04 -12.99 5.47
CA ALA A 389 3.96 -13.91 6.14
C ALA A 389 3.39 -14.53 7.42
N ASN A 390 2.42 -13.88 8.08
CA ASN A 390 1.78 -14.36 9.32
C ASN A 390 0.41 -15.04 9.07
N MET A 391 -0.08 -15.10 7.83
CA MET A 391 -1.37 -15.70 7.48
C MET A 391 -1.26 -17.19 7.15
N PRO A 392 -2.16 -18.07 7.65
CA PRO A 392 -2.26 -19.44 7.16
C PRO A 392 -2.73 -19.55 5.69
N GLU A 393 -2.17 -20.47 4.91
CA GLU A 393 -2.56 -20.70 3.51
C GLU A 393 -3.85 -21.55 3.37
N TYR A 394 -5.00 -21.01 3.76
CA TYR A 394 -6.30 -21.72 3.71
C TYR A 394 -6.64 -22.33 2.32
N CYS A 395 -6.31 -21.62 1.23
CA CYS A 395 -6.56 -22.09 -0.14
C CYS A 395 -5.63 -23.24 -0.60
N GLY A 396 -4.52 -23.50 0.10
CA GLY A 396 -3.57 -24.56 -0.26
C GLY A 396 -4.00 -25.95 0.21
N VAL A 397 -4.69 -26.03 1.36
CA VAL A 397 -5.08 -27.27 2.06
C VAL A 397 -5.98 -28.17 1.20
N ILE A 398 -6.80 -27.56 0.35
CA ILE A 398 -7.83 -28.18 -0.49
C ILE A 398 -7.34 -28.63 -1.89
N SER A 399 -6.02 -28.81 -2.08
CA SER A 399 -5.41 -28.98 -3.40
C SER A 399 -4.62 -30.28 -3.54
N VAL A 400 -5.29 -31.43 -3.40
CA VAL A 400 -4.70 -32.76 -3.64
C VAL A 400 -4.63 -33.05 -5.15
N ASN A 401 -3.42 -33.35 -5.66
CA ASN A 401 -3.16 -33.68 -7.07
C ASN A 401 -3.89 -32.78 -8.12
N PRO A 402 -3.78 -31.44 -8.02
CA PRO A 402 -4.57 -30.49 -8.80
C PRO A 402 -4.27 -30.57 -10.31
N THR A 403 -5.32 -30.54 -11.13
CA THR A 403 -5.17 -30.55 -12.59
C THR A 403 -4.50 -29.27 -13.09
N THR A 404 -3.49 -29.41 -13.95
CA THR A 404 -2.85 -28.28 -14.66
C THR A 404 -3.53 -27.95 -15.99
N ARG A 405 -4.49 -28.76 -16.45
CA ARG A 405 -5.16 -28.60 -17.75
C ARG A 405 -6.60 -29.10 -17.71
N ALA A 406 -7.47 -28.34 -17.06
CA ALA A 406 -8.90 -28.63 -16.98
C ALA A 406 -9.56 -28.82 -18.36
N ARG A 407 -10.52 -29.75 -18.42
CA ARG A 407 -11.47 -29.91 -19.53
C ARG A 407 -12.81 -29.36 -19.07
N LEU A 408 -13.39 -28.42 -19.82
CA LEU A 408 -14.64 -27.75 -19.45
C LEU A 408 -15.76 -28.76 -19.18
N GLU A 409 -15.98 -29.70 -20.10
CA GLU A 409 -16.92 -30.83 -19.98
C GLU A 409 -16.82 -31.59 -18.65
N ARG A 410 -15.59 -31.83 -18.14
CA ARG A 410 -15.37 -32.52 -16.86
C ARG A 410 -15.69 -31.60 -15.69
N VAL A 411 -15.23 -30.34 -15.75
CA VAL A 411 -15.51 -29.33 -14.72
C VAL A 411 -17.02 -29.12 -14.57
N GLU A 412 -17.76 -29.07 -15.68
CA GLU A 412 -19.22 -28.92 -15.69
C GLU A 412 -19.95 -30.18 -15.22
N ALA A 413 -19.45 -31.38 -15.55
CA ALA A 413 -20.00 -32.64 -15.04
C ALA A 413 -19.76 -32.86 -13.53
N GLU A 414 -18.67 -32.31 -12.97
CA GLU A 414 -18.44 -32.27 -11.52
C GLU A 414 -19.27 -31.15 -10.87
N GLU A 415 -19.37 -29.95 -11.47
CA GLU A 415 -20.24 -28.86 -10.98
C GLU A 415 -21.71 -29.27 -10.93
N ALA A 416 -22.18 -30.13 -11.84
CA ALA A 416 -23.54 -30.67 -11.83
C ALA A 416 -23.86 -31.57 -10.62
N ARG A 417 -22.87 -31.90 -9.76
CA ARG A 417 -23.06 -32.60 -8.48
C ARG A 417 -23.09 -31.69 -7.26
N PHE A 418 -22.78 -30.40 -7.43
CA PHE A 418 -22.73 -29.42 -6.36
C PHE A 418 -24.12 -28.76 -6.19
N ASP A 419 -24.64 -28.71 -4.96
CA ASP A 419 -25.89 -27.98 -4.69
C ASP A 419 -25.67 -26.45 -4.77
N MET A 420 -26.16 -25.85 -5.85
CA MET A 420 -26.16 -24.39 -6.02
C MET A 420 -26.94 -23.66 -4.93
N GLY A 421 -27.89 -24.33 -4.25
CA GLY A 421 -28.58 -23.80 -3.07
C GLY A 421 -27.65 -23.50 -1.89
N ILE A 422 -26.46 -24.10 -1.83
CA ILE A 422 -25.40 -23.72 -0.88
C ILE A 422 -24.81 -22.36 -1.25
N LEU A 423 -24.62 -22.10 -2.54
CA LEU A 423 -24.07 -20.84 -3.05
C LEU A 423 -25.06 -19.69 -2.81
N ASP A 424 -26.35 -19.92 -3.03
CA ASP A 424 -27.41 -18.94 -2.72
C ASP A 424 -27.48 -18.65 -1.22
N ARG A 425 -27.30 -19.65 -0.33
CA ARG A 425 -27.16 -19.43 1.12
C ARG A 425 -25.90 -18.63 1.48
N ALA A 426 -24.77 -18.89 0.84
CA ALA A 426 -23.53 -18.14 1.07
C ALA A 426 -23.70 -16.66 0.68
N ILE A 427 -24.36 -16.38 -0.45
CA ILE A 427 -24.71 -15.01 -0.88
C ILE A 427 -25.68 -14.36 0.10
N ALA A 428 -26.75 -15.04 0.50
CA ALA A 428 -27.76 -14.50 1.42
C ALA A 428 -27.22 -14.18 2.82
N ASN A 429 -26.15 -14.87 3.25
CA ASN A 429 -25.47 -14.62 4.53
C ASN A 429 -24.24 -13.70 4.40
N ALA A 430 -23.97 -13.13 3.22
CA ALA A 430 -22.83 -12.23 3.01
C ALA A 430 -23.01 -10.90 3.76
N ARG A 431 -22.00 -10.50 4.53
CA ARG A 431 -22.00 -9.27 5.33
C ARG A 431 -21.32 -8.15 4.56
N GLN A 432 -22.01 -7.03 4.32
CA GLN A 432 -21.46 -5.86 3.66
C GLN A 432 -21.22 -4.73 4.67
N THR A 433 -19.96 -4.46 4.98
CA THR A 433 -19.57 -3.47 5.99
C THR A 433 -18.77 -2.35 5.33
N ARG A 434 -19.09 -1.10 5.66
CA ARG A 434 -18.34 0.08 5.19
C ARG A 434 -16.94 0.05 5.83
N ILE A 435 -15.87 0.18 5.06
CA ILE A 435 -14.52 -0.20 5.53
C ILE A 435 -14.04 0.56 6.77
N ASP A 436 -14.43 1.82 6.95
CA ASP A 436 -14.11 2.61 8.14
C ASP A 436 -14.99 2.29 9.37
N CYS A 437 -16.08 1.55 9.19
CA CYS A 437 -16.92 0.98 10.25
C CYS A 437 -16.54 -0.46 10.63
N LEU A 438 -15.52 -1.09 10.03
CA LEU A 438 -15.14 -2.48 10.31
C LEU A 438 -14.86 -2.76 11.80
N ALA A 439 -14.29 -1.78 12.50
CA ALA A 439 -14.04 -1.89 13.93
C ALA A 439 -15.31 -1.71 14.78
N GLU A 440 -16.34 -1.06 14.26
CA GLU A 440 -17.60 -0.81 14.98
C GLU A 440 -18.45 -2.09 15.00
N GLU A 441 -18.51 -2.81 13.87
CA GLU A 441 -19.17 -4.13 13.77
C GLU A 441 -18.56 -5.18 14.72
N GLU A 442 -17.23 -5.18 14.91
CA GLU A 442 -16.59 -6.16 15.82
C GLU A 442 -16.66 -5.74 17.31
N LEU A 443 -16.97 -4.47 17.62
CA LEU A 443 -17.28 -4.03 18.99
C LEU A 443 -18.69 -4.43 19.40
N GLU A 444 -19.67 -4.35 18.49
CA GLU A 444 -21.04 -4.82 18.76
C GLU A 444 -21.09 -6.35 19.03
N ARG A 445 -20.05 -7.09 18.63
CA ARG A 445 -19.87 -8.52 18.92
C ARG A 445 -19.20 -8.81 20.28
N THR A 446 -18.53 -7.84 20.93
CA THR A 446 -17.70 -8.08 22.14
C THR A 446 -17.46 -6.77 22.90
N GLU A 447 -17.81 -6.72 24.20
CA GLU A 447 -17.66 -5.51 25.05
C GLU A 447 -16.19 -5.12 25.31
N VAL A 448 -15.59 -4.37 24.37
CA VAL A 448 -14.26 -3.77 24.53
C VAL A 448 -14.39 -2.38 25.17
N GLU A 449 -13.76 -2.20 26.33
CA GLU A 449 -13.66 -0.89 26.98
C GLU A 449 -12.65 0.02 26.23
N VAL A 450 -13.10 1.20 25.81
CA VAL A 450 -12.29 2.21 25.11
C VAL A 450 -12.05 3.40 26.02
N LEU A 451 -10.79 3.77 26.27
CA LEU A 451 -10.40 4.83 27.20
C LEU A 451 -9.48 5.87 26.53
N ALA A 452 -9.74 7.15 26.80
CA ALA A 452 -8.90 8.27 26.35
C ALA A 452 -7.70 8.58 27.27
N VAL A 453 -7.60 7.90 28.42
CA VAL A 453 -6.54 8.09 29.42
C VAL A 453 -5.96 6.71 29.77
N PRO A 454 -4.63 6.53 29.82
CA PRO A 454 -4.04 5.26 30.23
C PRO A 454 -4.25 4.98 31.72
N LEU A 455 -4.50 3.73 32.08
CA LEU A 455 -4.66 3.32 33.47
C LEU A 455 -3.29 3.21 34.16
N ALA A 456 -3.20 3.64 35.43
CA ALA A 456 -1.94 3.82 36.15
C ALA A 456 -1.05 2.56 36.29
N GLU A 457 -1.65 1.37 36.21
CA GLU A 457 -0.96 0.06 36.30
C GLU A 457 -1.12 -0.77 35.01
N SER A 458 -1.42 -0.11 33.89
CA SER A 458 -1.53 -0.75 32.56
C SER A 458 -0.25 -0.64 31.73
N VAL A 459 -0.11 -1.55 30.77
CA VAL A 459 0.90 -1.49 29.72
C VAL A 459 0.21 -1.18 28.40
N ILE A 460 0.58 -0.07 27.75
CA ILE A 460 0.12 0.17 26.37
C ILE A 460 0.87 -0.78 25.44
N ILE A 461 0.14 -1.40 24.51
CA ILE A 461 0.75 -2.03 23.34
C ILE A 461 0.50 -1.09 22.16
N ASP A 462 1.57 -0.51 21.64
CA ASP A 462 1.53 0.20 20.35
C ASP A 462 1.56 -0.86 19.25
N ILE A 463 0.43 -1.01 18.55
CA ILE A 463 0.22 -2.05 17.55
C ILE A 463 0.39 -1.55 16.12
N ARG A 464 0.87 -0.31 15.91
CA ARG A 464 1.06 0.25 14.57
C ARG A 464 2.18 -0.45 13.80
N HIS A 465 2.18 -0.28 12.47
CA HIS A 465 3.32 -0.64 11.64
C HIS A 465 4.57 0.17 12.05
N PRO A 466 5.79 -0.39 12.04
CA PRO A 466 7.01 0.33 12.47
C PRO A 466 7.17 1.72 11.84
N ASP A 467 6.99 1.85 10.52
CA ASP A 467 6.99 3.14 9.80
C ASP A 467 6.12 4.23 10.45
N GLU A 468 4.92 3.87 10.94
CA GLU A 468 3.97 4.80 11.55
C GLU A 468 4.34 5.17 12.98
N GLU A 469 5.03 4.28 13.69
CA GLU A 469 5.56 4.56 15.02
C GLU A 469 6.80 5.45 14.92
N GLU A 470 7.73 5.19 14.00
CA GLU A 470 8.87 6.09 13.73
C GLU A 470 8.41 7.49 13.27
N LEU A 471 7.36 7.58 12.45
CA LEU A 471 6.78 8.85 11.99
C LEU A 471 5.85 9.53 13.01
N ALA A 472 5.47 8.86 14.11
CA ALA A 472 4.67 9.46 15.17
C ALA A 472 4.83 8.70 16.52
N PRO A 473 5.98 8.80 17.21
CA PRO A 473 6.22 8.02 18.43
C PRO A 473 5.24 8.39 19.54
N LEU A 474 4.65 7.39 20.20
CA LEU A 474 3.67 7.61 21.26
C LEU A 474 4.35 8.16 22.52
N LYS A 475 3.84 9.27 23.06
CA LYS A 475 4.35 9.93 24.27
C LYS A 475 3.33 9.83 25.40
N VAL A 476 3.56 8.88 26.31
CA VAL A 476 2.70 8.58 27.47
C VAL A 476 3.56 8.34 28.72
N HIS A 477 2.95 8.38 29.90
CA HIS A 477 3.63 8.16 31.18
C HIS A 477 3.62 6.71 31.68
N VAL A 478 2.92 5.80 30.98
CA VAL A 478 2.86 4.36 31.29
C VAL A 478 3.82 3.56 30.39
N PRO A 479 4.22 2.33 30.76
CA PRO A 479 5.07 1.49 29.91
C PRO A 479 4.42 1.20 28.54
N VAL A 480 5.22 1.27 27.48
CA VAL A 480 4.80 0.95 26.10
C VAL A 480 5.58 -0.26 25.60
N LYS A 481 4.87 -1.33 25.21
CA LYS A 481 5.40 -2.42 24.39
C LYS A 481 5.13 -2.11 22.92
N LYS A 482 6.15 -2.17 22.06
CA LYS A 482 5.99 -2.11 20.60
C LYS A 482 5.78 -3.54 20.09
N ILE A 483 4.56 -3.86 19.68
CA ILE A 483 4.21 -5.16 19.09
C ILE A 483 3.26 -4.87 17.93
N PRO A 484 3.78 -4.67 16.70
CA PRO A 484 2.97 -4.45 15.52
C PRO A 484 1.85 -5.49 15.40
N PHE A 485 0.69 -5.06 14.92
CA PHE A 485 -0.55 -5.83 14.93
C PHE A 485 -0.40 -7.25 14.33
N TYR A 486 0.42 -7.42 13.29
CA TYR A 486 0.68 -8.71 12.62
C TYR A 486 1.48 -9.70 13.49
N GLU A 487 2.22 -9.22 14.48
CA GLU A 487 2.87 -10.06 15.51
C GLU A 487 2.01 -10.23 16.77
N LEU A 488 0.91 -9.49 16.90
CA LEU A 488 0.18 -9.36 18.16
C LEU A 488 -0.38 -10.70 18.64
N HIS A 489 -0.98 -11.48 17.74
CA HIS A 489 -1.59 -12.77 18.09
C HIS A 489 -0.55 -13.84 18.44
N SER A 490 0.58 -13.89 17.72
CA SER A 490 1.66 -14.85 17.98
C SER A 490 2.45 -14.51 19.26
N LYS A 491 2.65 -13.21 19.54
CA LYS A 491 3.27 -12.74 20.80
C LYS A 491 2.29 -12.66 21.97
N ALA A 492 0.98 -12.61 21.74
CA ALA A 492 -0.04 -12.57 22.81
C ALA A 492 0.16 -13.72 23.81
N ALA A 493 0.43 -14.94 23.34
CA ALA A 493 0.65 -16.11 24.19
C ALA A 493 1.80 -15.95 25.21
N GLN A 494 2.73 -15.02 24.96
CA GLN A 494 3.88 -14.70 25.83
C GLN A 494 3.59 -13.52 26.78
N LEU A 495 2.42 -12.90 26.66
CA LEU A 495 1.97 -11.84 27.57
C LEU A 495 1.39 -12.47 28.85
N ASP A 496 1.88 -11.98 29.99
CA ASP A 496 1.31 -12.19 31.32
C ASP A 496 -0.19 -11.87 31.35
N ALA A 497 -0.99 -12.72 31.99
CA ALA A 497 -2.44 -12.62 32.01
C ALA A 497 -3.00 -11.66 33.08
N ASP A 498 -2.24 -11.38 34.15
CA ASP A 498 -2.70 -10.47 35.20
C ASP A 498 -2.52 -8.99 34.85
N THR A 499 -1.49 -8.66 34.07
CA THR A 499 -1.29 -7.32 33.48
C THR A 499 -2.49 -6.90 32.61
N THR A 500 -2.98 -5.68 32.82
CA THR A 500 -3.95 -5.05 31.89
C THR A 500 -3.23 -4.39 30.73
N TYR A 501 -3.59 -4.77 29.49
CA TYR A 501 -3.03 -4.19 28.27
C TYR A 501 -4.00 -3.22 27.61
N MET A 502 -3.47 -2.11 27.10
CA MET A 502 -4.26 -1.13 26.34
C MET A 502 -3.72 -1.03 24.91
N LEU A 503 -4.47 -1.50 23.92
CA LEU A 503 -4.02 -1.47 22.52
C LEU A 503 -4.14 -0.06 21.94
N TYR A 504 -3.12 0.41 21.20
CA TYR A 504 -3.09 1.71 20.56
C TYR A 504 -2.69 1.63 19.08
N CYS A 505 -3.43 2.34 18.21
CA CYS A 505 -3.17 2.42 16.76
C CYS A 505 -3.37 3.83 16.17
N GLY A 506 -3.37 4.88 16.99
CA GLY A 506 -3.74 6.23 16.55
C GLY A 506 -5.24 6.38 16.32
N LYS A 507 -5.77 5.86 15.20
CA LYS A 507 -7.20 6.00 14.83
C LYS A 507 -8.18 5.13 15.64
N GLY A 508 -7.71 4.33 16.60
CA GLY A 508 -8.52 3.37 17.37
C GLY A 508 -9.07 2.16 16.58
N VAL A 509 -9.21 2.24 15.25
CA VAL A 509 -9.85 1.21 14.41
C VAL A 509 -9.20 -0.18 14.57
N MET A 510 -7.89 -0.31 14.31
CA MET A 510 -7.18 -1.59 14.47
C MET A 510 -7.25 -2.08 15.94
N SER A 511 -7.00 -1.20 16.91
CA SER A 511 -7.01 -1.55 18.34
C SER A 511 -8.33 -2.18 18.78
N ARG A 512 -9.46 -1.69 18.27
CA ARG A 512 -10.80 -2.20 18.58
C ARG A 512 -11.05 -3.57 17.91
N LEU A 513 -10.61 -3.75 16.66
CA LEU A 513 -10.62 -5.03 15.95
C LEU A 513 -9.82 -6.11 16.71
N HIS A 514 -8.56 -5.84 17.04
CA HIS A 514 -7.70 -6.79 17.76
C HIS A 514 -8.15 -7.04 19.21
N ALA A 515 -8.67 -6.02 19.92
CA ALA A 515 -9.16 -6.21 21.28
C ALA A 515 -10.40 -7.11 21.33
N SER A 516 -11.35 -6.95 20.40
CA SER A 516 -12.52 -7.83 20.26
C SER A 516 -12.10 -9.29 20.01
N HIS A 517 -11.10 -9.50 19.16
CA HIS A 517 -10.53 -10.84 18.93
C HIS A 517 -9.81 -11.40 20.17
N LEU A 518 -8.93 -10.62 20.82
CA LEU A 518 -8.15 -11.12 21.96
C LEU A 518 -9.03 -11.41 23.19
N LEU A 519 -10.08 -10.61 23.44
CA LEU A 519 -11.05 -10.89 24.51
C LEU A 519 -11.82 -12.18 24.25
N ALA A 520 -12.13 -12.53 23.00
CA ALA A 520 -12.77 -13.81 22.65
C ALA A 520 -11.90 -15.06 22.92
N SER A 521 -10.66 -14.89 23.42
CA SER A 521 -9.81 -15.97 23.94
C SER A 521 -9.82 -16.12 25.47
N ASP A 522 -10.55 -15.27 26.19
CA ASP A 522 -10.69 -15.18 27.66
C ASP A 522 -9.38 -15.08 28.48
N ARG A 523 -8.20 -15.06 27.84
CA ARG A 523 -6.90 -15.18 28.52
C ARG A 523 -6.24 -13.86 28.90
N LEU A 524 -6.61 -12.73 28.29
CA LEU A 524 -5.96 -11.43 28.51
C LEU A 524 -6.95 -10.32 28.88
N ARG A 525 -6.57 -9.50 29.87
CA ARG A 525 -7.28 -8.25 30.22
C ARG A 525 -6.93 -7.16 29.21
N VAL A 526 -7.67 -7.08 28.11
CA VAL A 526 -7.42 -6.13 27.01
C VAL A 526 -8.45 -5.00 27.00
N LYS A 527 -7.96 -3.76 26.90
CA LYS A 527 -8.74 -2.54 26.63
C LYS A 527 -8.15 -1.80 25.43
N VAL A 528 -8.80 -0.72 24.98
CA VAL A 528 -8.27 0.15 23.92
C VAL A 528 -7.89 1.51 24.48
N TYR A 529 -6.73 2.02 24.05
CA TYR A 529 -6.32 3.41 24.25
C TYR A 529 -6.63 4.22 22.98
N ALA A 530 -7.50 5.23 23.13
CA ALA A 530 -7.91 6.14 22.05
C ALA A 530 -7.93 7.60 22.59
N PRO A 531 -6.76 8.25 22.67
CA PRO A 531 -6.61 9.63 23.16
C PRO A 531 -7.14 10.70 22.19
#